data_AF-A0A4R9GGE3-F1
#
_entry.id   AF-A0A4R9GGE3-F1
#
_cell.length_a   1.000
_cell.length_b   1.000
_cell.length_c   1.000
_cell.angle_alpha   90.00
_cell.angle_beta   90.00
_cell.angle_gamma   90.00
#
_symmetry.space_group_name_H-M   'P 1'
#
loop_
_entity.id
_entity.type
_entity.pdbx_description
1 polymer ?
#
loop_
_entity_poly.entity_id
_entity_poly.type
_entity_poly.pdbx_seq_one_letter_code
_entity_poly.pdbx_strand_id
1 'polypeptide(L)'
;MLNKKTTLTGRQKAAIFLIAVGSDVSSEIFKHLREDEIEQITFEIARLDKITPEDKEKVLVEFNELMMAQEFISNGGIDFARGLLEKALGNQKAIDIINRLTSSLQVRPFDFIRRTDPQHLLNFIQNEHPQTIALILSYLDPQKASNILSNLPHTIQAEVAKRIATMDRVSPDVLREVERVLERKLSTLASEDYTSAGGIDSVVEILNLVDRGTEKTIIEALEEEDPELAEEIKKRMFVFEDIVLLDDRAIQKVLREVDNSDLAKALKSVDTEVQEKIFKNMSKRAANLLREDMDFMGPIRIKDVEDAQQKIVNIIRKLEESGDIVVARAGEDELVM
;
A
#
# COMPACT_ATOMS: atom_id res chain seq x y z
N MET A 1 26.07 18.35 -40.62
CA MET A 1 25.60 19.22 -39.52
C MET A 1 24.42 18.52 -38.87
N LEU A 2 24.53 18.18 -37.59
CA LEU A 2 23.60 17.31 -36.87
C LEU A 2 22.22 17.98 -36.69
N ASN A 3 21.21 17.29 -37.19
CA ASN A 3 19.80 17.65 -37.16
C ASN A 3 19.25 17.38 -35.75
N LYS A 4 19.19 18.39 -34.87
CA LYS A 4 18.52 18.27 -33.56
C LYS A 4 17.02 18.55 -33.76
N LYS A 5 16.23 17.49 -33.95
CA LYS A 5 14.78 17.53 -33.70
C LYS A 5 14.57 17.85 -32.22
N THR A 6 14.31 19.10 -31.89
CA THR A 6 13.91 19.51 -30.54
C THR A 6 12.52 18.94 -30.27
N THR A 7 12.44 17.92 -29.43
CA THR A 7 11.16 17.37 -28.95
C THR A 7 10.45 18.45 -28.15
N LEU A 8 9.29 18.90 -28.61
CA LEU A 8 8.49 19.91 -27.90
C LEU A 8 8.02 19.35 -26.56
N THR A 9 8.15 20.14 -25.50
CA THR A 9 7.60 19.80 -24.18
C THR A 9 6.08 19.95 -24.15
N GLY A 10 5.39 19.28 -23.22
CA GLY A 10 3.93 19.38 -23.10
C GLY A 10 3.42 20.82 -22.94
N ARG A 11 4.13 21.66 -22.18
CA ARG A 11 3.79 23.09 -22.02
C ARG A 11 3.95 23.88 -23.31
N GLN A 12 5.01 23.61 -24.08
CA GLN A 12 5.20 24.22 -25.40
C GLN A 12 4.14 23.78 -26.39
N LYS A 13 3.73 22.51 -26.38
CA LYS A 13 2.63 22.01 -27.21
C LYS A 13 1.30 22.67 -26.85
N ALA A 14 1.00 22.82 -25.55
CA ALA A 14 -0.20 23.52 -25.08
C ALA A 14 -0.21 24.99 -25.54
N ALA A 15 0.92 25.69 -25.42
CA ALA A 15 1.07 27.07 -25.90
C ALA A 15 0.87 27.17 -27.43
N ILE A 16 1.48 26.27 -28.21
CA ILE A 16 1.31 26.22 -29.68
C ILE A 16 -0.15 25.93 -30.05
N PHE A 17 -0.81 25.01 -29.34
CA PHE A 17 -2.22 24.67 -29.55
C PHE A 17 -3.12 25.88 -29.33
N LEU A 18 -2.96 26.59 -28.21
CA LEU A 18 -3.75 27.78 -27.88
C LEU A 18 -3.56 28.88 -28.95
N ILE A 19 -2.33 29.11 -29.40
CA ILE A 19 -2.05 30.05 -30.49
C ILE A 19 -2.71 29.58 -31.80
N ALA A 20 -2.75 28.27 -32.07
CA ALA A 20 -3.32 27.71 -33.30
C ALA A 20 -4.85 27.80 -33.35
N VAL A 21 -5.55 27.60 -32.22
CA VAL A 21 -7.02 27.69 -32.14
C VAL A 21 -7.52 29.13 -32.03
N GLY A 22 -6.63 30.09 -31.79
CA GLY A 22 -6.93 31.52 -31.78
C GLY A 22 -7.33 32.07 -30.41
N SER A 23 -7.35 33.40 -30.30
CA SER A 23 -7.55 34.12 -29.05
C SER A 23 -8.92 33.89 -28.42
N ASP A 24 -9.96 33.81 -29.25
CA ASP A 24 -11.34 33.71 -28.77
C ASP A 24 -11.56 32.36 -28.08
N VAL A 25 -11.19 31.27 -28.75
CA VAL A 25 -11.29 29.91 -28.20
C VAL A 25 -10.34 29.72 -27.01
N SER A 26 -9.12 30.23 -27.12
CA SER A 26 -8.15 30.16 -26.02
C SER A 26 -8.64 30.89 -24.77
N SER A 27 -9.34 32.02 -24.91
CA SER A 27 -9.85 32.77 -23.77
C SER A 27 -10.89 31.98 -22.97
N GLU A 28 -11.72 31.18 -23.64
CA GLU A 28 -12.66 30.27 -22.97
C GLU A 28 -11.92 29.13 -22.27
N ILE A 29 -10.85 28.59 -22.87
CA ILE A 29 -10.02 27.56 -22.25
C ILE A 29 -9.35 28.10 -20.97
N PHE A 30 -8.83 29.33 -20.99
CA PHE A 30 -8.17 29.96 -19.84
C PHE A 30 -9.08 30.11 -18.61
N LYS A 31 -10.39 30.24 -18.80
CA LYS A 31 -11.36 30.31 -17.68
C LYS A 31 -11.44 29.01 -16.86
N HIS A 32 -10.91 27.91 -17.39
CA HIS A 32 -10.94 26.60 -16.75
C HIS A 32 -9.57 26.16 -16.21
N LEU A 33 -8.55 27.02 -16.31
CA LEU A 33 -7.21 26.75 -15.82
C LEU A 33 -6.97 27.37 -14.45
N ARG A 34 -6.10 26.76 -13.65
CA ARG A 34 -5.65 27.35 -12.38
C ARG A 34 -4.64 28.47 -12.63
N GLU A 35 -4.46 29.34 -11.64
CA GLU A 35 -3.60 30.51 -11.73
C GLU A 35 -2.13 30.15 -12.03
N ASP A 36 -1.62 29.05 -11.44
CA ASP A 36 -0.29 28.51 -11.70
C ASP A 36 -0.12 27.96 -13.13
N GLU A 37 -1.18 27.39 -13.71
CA GLU A 37 -1.19 26.86 -15.07
C GLU A 37 -1.24 27.99 -16.10
N ILE A 38 -2.05 29.02 -15.83
CA ILE A 38 -2.13 30.23 -16.65
C ILE A 38 -0.75 30.89 -16.74
N GLU A 39 -0.08 31.10 -15.61
CA GLU A 39 1.23 31.74 -15.57
C GLU A 39 2.27 30.96 -16.40
N GLN A 40 2.32 29.64 -16.24
CA GLN A 40 3.25 28.78 -16.97
C GLN A 40 2.98 28.76 -18.47
N ILE A 41 1.73 28.68 -18.89
CA ILE A 41 1.35 28.63 -20.30
C ILE A 41 1.57 30.00 -20.95
N THR A 42 1.20 31.09 -20.27
CA THR A 42 1.45 32.45 -20.76
C THR A 42 2.94 32.72 -20.91
N PHE A 43 3.78 32.23 -20.00
CA PHE A 43 5.24 32.32 -20.12
C PHE A 43 5.75 31.61 -21.37
N GLU A 44 5.27 30.40 -21.67
CA GLU A 44 5.67 29.68 -22.89
C GLU A 44 5.13 30.34 -24.17
N ILE A 45 3.90 30.87 -24.15
CA ILE A 45 3.33 31.66 -25.27
C ILE A 45 4.22 32.88 -25.56
N ALA A 46 4.65 33.60 -24.53
CA ALA A 46 5.51 34.77 -24.68
C ALA A 46 6.93 34.43 -25.17
N ARG A 47 7.43 33.22 -24.87
CA ARG A 47 8.76 32.75 -25.26
C ARG A 47 8.83 32.19 -26.68
N LEU A 48 7.69 31.78 -27.24
CA LEU A 48 7.60 31.21 -28.59
C LEU A 48 7.64 32.31 -29.66
N ASP A 49 8.83 32.75 -30.04
CA ASP A 49 9.03 33.82 -31.05
C ASP A 49 8.59 33.43 -32.47
N LYS A 50 8.79 32.17 -32.89
CA LYS A 50 8.43 31.68 -34.22
C LYS A 50 7.89 30.25 -34.15
N ILE A 51 6.64 30.10 -34.59
CA ILE A 51 5.97 28.81 -34.71
C ILE A 51 5.88 28.48 -36.20
N THR A 52 6.50 27.39 -36.62
CA THR A 52 6.41 26.97 -38.03
C THR A 52 5.04 26.35 -38.31
N PRO A 53 4.53 26.41 -39.56
CA PRO A 53 3.30 25.70 -39.94
C PRO A 53 3.38 24.18 -39.64
N GLU A 54 4.57 23.59 -39.75
CA GLU A 54 4.81 22.18 -39.46
C GLU A 54 4.64 21.85 -37.96
N ASP A 55 5.07 22.74 -37.07
CA ASP A 55 4.88 22.57 -35.61
C ASP A 55 3.41 22.68 -35.21
N LYS A 56 2.67 23.61 -35.83
CA LYS A 56 1.22 23.73 -35.62
C LYS A 56 0.48 22.46 -36.05
N GLU A 57 0.78 21.98 -37.26
CA GLU A 57 0.15 20.77 -37.80
C GLU A 57 0.42 19.55 -36.91
N LYS A 58 1.67 19.34 -36.48
CA LYS A 58 2.03 18.23 -35.59
C LYS A 58 1.28 18.28 -34.27
N VAL A 59 1.17 19.45 -33.66
CA VAL A 59 0.46 19.62 -32.38
C VAL A 59 -1.05 19.38 -32.54
N LEU A 60 -1.65 19.83 -33.65
CA LEU A 60 -3.07 19.61 -33.93
C LEU A 60 -3.38 18.14 -34.22
N VAL A 61 -2.51 17.45 -34.96
CA VAL A 61 -2.65 16.00 -35.22
C VAL A 61 -2.50 15.21 -33.92
N GLU A 62 -1.48 15.50 -33.11
CA GLU A 62 -1.30 14.85 -31.81
C GLU A 62 -2.48 15.11 -30.87
N PHE A 63 -3.01 16.33 -30.84
CA PHE A 63 -4.22 16.65 -30.07
C PHE A 63 -5.42 15.85 -30.57
N ASN A 64 -5.59 15.72 -31.89
CA ASN A 64 -6.67 14.92 -32.47
C ASN A 64 -6.52 13.43 -32.10
N GLU A 65 -5.32 12.86 -32.20
CA GLU A 65 -5.03 11.49 -31.78
C GLU A 65 -5.33 11.27 -30.29
N LEU A 66 -4.98 12.23 -29.43
CA LEU A 66 -5.33 12.20 -28.01
C LEU A 66 -6.84 12.27 -27.77
N MET A 67 -7.56 13.09 -28.54
CA MET A 67 -9.02 13.18 -28.49
C MET A 67 -9.68 11.88 -28.95
N MET A 68 -9.19 11.26 -30.03
CA MET A 68 -9.67 9.96 -30.52
C MET A 68 -9.35 8.83 -29.54
N ALA A 69 -8.18 8.87 -28.88
CA ALA A 69 -7.84 7.95 -27.81
C ALA A 69 -8.73 8.16 -26.57
N GLN A 70 -9.09 9.42 -26.26
CA GLN A 70 -10.07 9.75 -25.23
C GLN A 70 -11.52 9.45 -25.62
N GLU A 71 -11.90 9.37 -26.89
CA GLU A 71 -13.23 8.88 -27.28
C GLU A 71 -13.43 7.40 -26.86
N PHE A 72 -12.34 6.64 -26.66
CA PHE A 72 -12.39 5.31 -26.04
C PHE A 72 -12.34 5.33 -24.50
N ILE A 73 -12.06 6.48 -23.89
CA ILE A 73 -12.10 6.71 -22.44
C ILE A 73 -13.26 7.66 -22.16
N SER A 74 -14.46 7.09 -22.06
CA SER A 74 -15.65 7.77 -21.60
C SER A 74 -15.37 8.58 -20.32
N ASN A 75 -15.24 9.90 -20.45
CA ASN A 75 -15.11 10.80 -19.31
C ASN A 75 -16.47 10.86 -18.58
N GLY A 76 -16.69 9.89 -17.69
CA GLY A 76 -17.56 10.08 -16.55
C GLY A 76 -16.93 11.09 -15.57
N GLY A 77 -17.76 11.95 -14.98
CA GLY A 77 -17.32 12.96 -14.01
C GLY A 77 -18.50 13.70 -13.37
N ILE A 78 -18.30 14.30 -12.20
CA ILE A 78 -19.37 14.97 -11.43
C ILE A 78 -19.99 16.14 -12.22
N ASP A 79 -19.21 16.89 -13.00
CA ASP A 79 -19.72 18.01 -13.79
C ASP A 79 -20.53 17.57 -15.02
N PHE A 80 -20.13 16.46 -15.66
CA PHE A 80 -20.93 15.84 -16.73
C PHE A 80 -22.24 15.27 -16.18
N ALA A 81 -22.17 14.57 -15.04
CA ALA A 81 -23.35 14.10 -14.33
C ALA A 81 -24.26 15.27 -13.89
N ARG A 82 -23.69 16.40 -13.45
CA ARG A 82 -24.42 17.62 -13.09
C ARG A 82 -25.18 18.17 -14.30
N GLY A 83 -24.50 18.39 -15.43
CA GLY A 83 -25.15 18.90 -16.64
C GLY A 83 -26.23 17.96 -17.18
N LEU A 84 -26.03 16.64 -17.06
CA LEU A 84 -27.03 15.63 -17.44
C LEU A 84 -28.25 15.66 -16.51
N LEU A 85 -28.03 15.73 -15.20
CA LEU A 85 -29.10 15.80 -14.19
C LEU A 85 -29.87 17.13 -14.27
N GLU A 86 -29.20 18.25 -14.52
CA GLU A 86 -29.83 19.56 -14.69
C GLU A 86 -30.79 19.57 -15.88
N LYS A 87 -30.37 18.99 -17.00
CA LYS A 87 -31.20 18.86 -18.21
C LYS A 87 -32.35 17.87 -18.04
N ALA A 88 -32.14 16.77 -17.32
CA ALA A 88 -33.15 15.71 -17.17
C ALA A 88 -34.18 15.97 -16.05
N LEU A 89 -33.76 16.59 -14.94
CA LEU A 89 -34.55 16.67 -13.70
C LEU A 89 -34.76 18.10 -13.19
N GLY A 90 -34.14 19.09 -13.83
CA GLY A 90 -34.16 20.50 -13.44
C GLY A 90 -33.12 20.82 -12.36
N ASN A 91 -32.76 22.12 -12.30
CA ASN A 91 -31.60 22.61 -11.56
C ASN A 91 -31.63 22.23 -10.05
N GLN A 92 -32.78 22.40 -9.39
CA GLN A 92 -32.91 22.12 -7.95
C GLN A 92 -32.68 20.64 -7.59
N LYS A 93 -33.28 19.71 -8.34
CA LYS A 93 -33.12 18.26 -8.09
C LYS A 93 -31.74 17.75 -8.49
N ALA A 94 -31.15 18.35 -9.52
CA ALA A 94 -29.79 18.05 -9.91
C ALA A 94 -28.78 18.42 -8.82
N ILE A 95 -28.93 19.62 -8.23
CA ILE A 95 -28.12 20.07 -7.09
C ILE A 95 -28.26 19.11 -5.90
N ASP A 96 -29.48 18.69 -5.54
CA ASP A 96 -29.69 17.77 -4.42
C ASP A 96 -29.04 16.39 -4.64
N ILE A 97 -29.17 15.83 -5.86
CA ILE A 97 -28.60 14.53 -6.21
C ILE A 97 -27.07 14.61 -6.28
N ILE A 98 -26.53 15.69 -6.86
CA ILE A 98 -25.09 15.94 -6.91
C ILE A 98 -24.54 16.17 -5.50
N ASN A 99 -25.19 16.95 -4.64
CA ASN A 99 -24.76 17.15 -3.26
C ASN A 99 -24.72 15.84 -2.48
N ARG A 100 -25.68 14.94 -2.70
CA ARG A 100 -25.68 13.59 -2.11
C ARG A 100 -24.55 12.72 -2.64
N LEU A 101 -24.28 12.78 -3.95
CA LEU A 101 -23.16 12.07 -4.60
C LEU A 101 -21.80 12.62 -4.17
N THR A 102 -21.64 13.94 -4.11
CA THR A 102 -20.46 14.64 -3.60
C THR A 102 -20.27 14.38 -2.11
N SER A 103 -21.33 14.24 -1.31
CA SER A 103 -21.20 13.81 0.09
C SER A 103 -20.73 12.37 0.24
N SER A 104 -21.02 11.50 -0.76
CA SER A 104 -20.50 10.12 -0.80
C SER A 104 -19.11 10.00 -1.43
N LEU A 105 -18.69 11.00 -2.23
CA LEU A 105 -17.41 11.04 -2.95
C LEU A 105 -16.38 11.99 -2.32
N GLN A 106 -16.80 12.88 -1.43
CA GLN A 106 -15.90 13.69 -0.63
C GLN A 106 -15.23 12.79 0.41
N VAL A 107 -13.90 12.74 0.34
CA VAL A 107 -13.07 12.44 1.49
C VAL A 107 -13.59 13.33 2.61
N ARG A 108 -14.09 12.70 3.70
CA ARG A 108 -14.58 13.45 4.85
C ARG A 108 -13.43 14.37 5.32
N PRO A 109 -13.68 15.65 5.60
CA PRO A 109 -12.66 16.49 6.20
C PRO A 109 -12.05 15.77 7.41
N PHE A 110 -10.72 15.72 7.46
CA PHE A 110 -9.94 15.02 8.46
C PHE A 110 -10.04 13.47 8.42
N ASP A 111 -10.28 12.86 7.25
CA ASP A 111 -10.33 11.38 7.13
C ASP A 111 -9.03 10.70 7.58
N PHE A 112 -7.87 11.32 7.31
CA PHE A 112 -6.57 10.81 7.76
C PHE A 112 -6.49 10.75 9.30
N ILE A 113 -7.05 11.74 9.99
CA ILE A 113 -7.03 11.85 11.45
C ILE A 113 -7.89 10.77 12.12
N ARG A 114 -8.96 10.35 11.43
CA ARG A 114 -9.78 9.22 11.88
C ARG A 114 -8.96 7.93 11.94
N ARG A 115 -7.93 7.79 11.11
CA ARG A 115 -7.04 6.61 11.07
C ARG A 115 -5.77 6.75 11.90
N THR A 116 -5.36 7.97 12.26
CA THR A 116 -4.17 8.25 13.10
C THR A 116 -4.34 7.75 14.53
N ASP A 117 -3.27 7.27 15.18
CA ASP A 117 -3.32 6.92 16.61
C ASP A 117 -3.70 8.16 17.49
N PRO A 118 -4.58 8.02 18.51
CA PRO A 118 -4.97 9.13 19.38
C PRO A 118 -3.80 9.81 20.10
N GLN A 119 -2.75 9.07 20.49
CA GLN A 119 -1.59 9.63 21.19
C GLN A 119 -0.76 10.50 20.24
N HIS A 120 -0.58 10.07 18.99
CA HIS A 120 0.15 10.84 17.98
C HIS A 120 -0.57 12.15 17.69
N LEU A 121 -1.89 12.09 17.56
CA LEU A 121 -2.72 13.27 17.36
C LEU A 121 -2.68 14.20 18.57
N LEU A 122 -2.75 13.66 19.79
CA LEU A 122 -2.63 14.45 21.01
C LEU A 122 -1.30 15.20 21.08
N ASN A 123 -0.18 14.51 20.84
CA ASN A 123 1.15 15.11 20.85
C ASN A 123 1.26 16.30 19.89
N PHE A 124 0.55 16.18 18.78
CA PHE A 124 0.51 17.18 17.74
C PHE A 124 -0.36 18.39 18.12
N ILE A 125 -1.58 18.17 18.63
CA ILE A 125 -2.54 19.26 18.85
C ILE A 125 -2.46 19.90 20.23
N GLN A 126 -1.79 19.28 21.21
CA GLN A 126 -1.80 19.76 22.62
C GLN A 126 -1.27 21.18 22.81
N ASN A 127 -0.42 21.67 21.89
CA ASN A 127 0.14 23.01 21.92
C ASN A 127 -0.58 24.00 20.98
N GLU A 128 -1.61 23.56 20.27
CA GLU A 128 -2.39 24.39 19.37
C GLU A 128 -3.42 25.24 20.13
N HIS A 129 -3.93 26.29 19.50
CA HIS A 129 -4.92 27.16 20.13
C HIS A 129 -6.23 26.38 20.45
N PRO A 130 -6.92 26.64 21.58
CA PRO A 130 -8.12 25.89 21.98
C PRO A 130 -9.24 25.85 20.92
N GLN A 131 -9.33 26.87 20.06
CA GLN A 131 -10.26 26.85 18.91
C GLN A 131 -9.92 25.78 17.88
N THR A 132 -8.64 25.60 17.57
CA THR A 132 -8.15 24.63 16.59
C THR A 132 -8.36 23.22 17.12
N ILE A 133 -8.06 22.99 18.41
CA ILE A 133 -8.31 21.71 19.07
C ILE A 133 -9.81 21.41 19.06
N ALA A 134 -10.66 22.37 19.42
CA ALA A 134 -12.11 22.20 19.40
C ALA A 134 -12.64 21.86 18.00
N LEU A 135 -12.09 22.51 16.96
CA LEU A 135 -12.41 22.21 15.57
C LEU A 135 -12.06 20.76 15.23
N ILE A 136 -10.82 20.33 15.48
CA ILE A 136 -10.36 18.98 15.17
C ILE A 136 -11.20 17.93 15.89
N LEU A 137 -11.40 18.09 17.21
CA LEU A 137 -12.17 17.14 18.02
C LEU A 137 -13.63 17.00 17.57
N SER A 138 -14.24 18.07 17.04
CA SER A 138 -15.62 18.05 16.55
C SER A 138 -15.82 17.18 15.30
N TYR A 139 -14.74 16.84 14.59
CA TYR A 139 -14.78 15.98 13.39
C TYR A 139 -14.32 14.54 13.63
N LEU A 140 -13.89 14.21 14.86
CA LEU A 140 -13.51 12.86 15.27
C LEU A 140 -14.68 12.07 15.83
N ASP A 141 -14.53 10.74 15.83
CA ASP A 141 -15.49 9.87 16.49
C ASP A 141 -15.45 10.09 18.03
N PRO A 142 -16.60 10.10 18.72
CA PRO A 142 -16.68 10.53 20.13
C PRO A 142 -15.72 9.80 21.08
N GLN A 143 -15.45 8.52 20.85
CA GLN A 143 -14.51 7.72 21.64
C GLN A 143 -13.07 8.22 21.51
N LYS A 144 -12.64 8.55 20.29
CA LYS A 144 -11.30 9.09 20.06
C LYS A 144 -11.20 10.52 20.60
N ALA A 145 -12.23 11.33 20.38
CA ALA A 145 -12.29 12.69 20.91
C ALA A 145 -12.24 12.73 22.45
N SER A 146 -12.94 11.81 23.13
CA SER A 146 -12.92 11.74 24.60
C SER A 146 -11.56 11.33 25.15
N ASN A 147 -10.89 10.36 24.50
CA ASN A 147 -9.54 9.94 24.87
C ASN A 147 -8.57 11.13 24.78
N ILE A 148 -8.58 11.85 23.65
CA ILE A 148 -7.71 13.01 23.47
C ILE A 148 -8.04 14.12 24.47
N LEU A 149 -9.32 14.46 24.64
CA LEU A 149 -9.74 15.51 25.58
C LEU A 149 -9.30 15.19 27.02
N SER A 150 -9.36 13.92 27.43
CA SER A 150 -8.94 13.49 28.78
C SER A 150 -7.44 13.59 29.03
N ASN A 151 -6.63 13.49 27.97
CA ASN A 151 -5.17 13.54 28.03
C ASN A 151 -4.58 14.93 27.70
N LEU A 152 -5.41 15.92 27.32
CA LEU A 152 -4.97 17.32 27.20
C LEU A 152 -4.61 17.91 28.58
N PRO A 153 -3.76 18.95 28.65
CA PRO A 153 -3.51 19.67 29.89
C PRO A 153 -4.80 20.19 30.54
N HIS A 154 -4.98 19.96 31.85
CA HIS A 154 -6.19 20.34 32.59
C HIS A 154 -6.58 21.81 32.45
N THR A 155 -5.60 22.69 32.20
CA THR A 155 -5.81 24.14 32.01
C THR A 155 -6.62 24.47 30.76
N ILE A 156 -6.56 23.64 29.71
CA ILE A 156 -7.23 23.90 28.43
C ILE A 156 -8.45 23.01 28.17
N GLN A 157 -8.59 21.88 28.89
CA GLN A 157 -9.70 20.93 28.71
C GLN A 157 -11.08 21.61 28.76
N ALA A 158 -11.32 22.42 29.79
CA ALA A 158 -12.59 23.12 29.97
C ALA A 158 -12.86 24.16 28.86
N GLU A 159 -11.81 24.83 28.38
CA GLU A 159 -11.93 25.81 27.31
C GLU A 159 -12.24 25.15 25.96
N VAL A 160 -11.56 24.05 25.65
CA VAL A 160 -11.81 23.24 24.45
C VAL A 160 -13.26 22.72 24.46
N ALA A 161 -13.71 22.13 25.57
CA ALA A 161 -15.08 21.62 25.69
C ALA A 161 -16.13 22.74 25.53
N LYS A 162 -15.90 23.92 26.13
CA LYS A 162 -16.77 25.08 25.96
C LYS A 162 -16.85 25.50 24.49
N ARG A 163 -15.71 25.57 23.79
CA ARG A 163 -15.65 25.96 22.38
C ARG A 163 -16.37 24.96 21.49
N ILE A 164 -16.22 23.65 21.71
CA ILE A 164 -16.99 22.62 21.00
C ILE A 164 -18.50 22.86 21.17
N ALA A 165 -18.94 23.15 22.39
CA ALA A 165 -20.35 23.37 22.69
C ALA A 165 -20.94 24.66 22.09
N THR A 166 -20.11 25.70 21.88
CA THR A 166 -20.55 27.01 21.35
C THR A 166 -20.20 27.24 19.89
N MET A 167 -19.57 26.26 19.22
CA MET A 167 -19.12 26.41 17.84
C MET A 167 -20.30 26.19 16.89
N ASP A 168 -20.63 27.22 16.09
CA ASP A 168 -21.72 27.16 15.11
C ASP A 168 -21.22 26.68 13.74
N ARG A 169 -20.73 27.60 12.90
CA ARG A 169 -20.34 27.32 11.52
C ARG A 169 -18.91 27.74 11.27
N VAL A 170 -18.15 26.86 10.65
CA VAL A 170 -16.77 27.08 10.23
C VAL A 170 -16.75 27.24 8.72
N SER A 171 -16.06 28.25 8.21
CA SER A 171 -15.94 28.46 6.76
C SER A 171 -15.23 27.25 6.13
N PRO A 172 -15.74 26.72 5.00
CA PRO A 172 -15.09 25.63 4.27
C PRO A 172 -13.62 25.91 3.94
N ASP A 173 -13.26 27.17 3.64
CA ASP A 173 -11.89 27.53 3.29
C ASP A 173 -10.95 27.45 4.51
N VAL A 174 -11.44 27.84 5.69
CA VAL A 174 -10.71 27.70 6.96
C VAL A 174 -10.55 26.23 7.33
N LEU A 175 -11.60 25.42 7.11
CA LEU A 175 -11.55 23.99 7.35
C LEU A 175 -10.48 23.31 6.49
N ARG A 176 -10.45 23.59 5.17
CA ARG A 176 -9.44 23.06 4.25
C ARG A 176 -8.03 23.52 4.61
N GLU A 177 -7.87 24.76 5.06
CA GLU A 177 -6.56 25.28 5.45
C GLU A 177 -6.02 24.58 6.69
N VAL A 178 -6.86 24.40 7.71
CA VAL A 178 -6.50 23.66 8.93
C VAL A 178 -6.18 22.20 8.59
N GLU A 179 -7.00 21.57 7.75
CA GLU A 179 -6.78 20.20 7.26
C GLU A 179 -5.43 20.07 6.56
N ARG A 180 -5.13 20.95 5.60
CA ARG A 180 -3.86 20.96 4.84
C ARG A 180 -2.64 21.14 5.73
N VAL A 181 -2.70 22.04 6.71
CA VAL A 181 -1.58 22.29 7.64
C VAL A 181 -1.36 21.08 8.54
N LEU A 182 -2.44 20.48 9.02
CA LEU A 182 -2.43 19.31 9.89
C LEU A 182 -1.93 18.07 9.16
N GLU A 183 -2.39 17.84 7.94
CA GLU A 183 -1.90 16.77 7.07
C GLU A 183 -0.41 16.93 6.79
N ARG A 184 0.03 18.13 6.40
CA ARG A 184 1.45 18.38 6.07
C ARG A 184 2.37 18.15 7.28
N LYS A 185 1.95 18.56 8.47
CA LYS A 185 2.73 18.38 9.70
C LYS A 185 2.65 16.96 10.28
N LEU A 186 1.56 16.22 10.05
CA LEU A 186 1.50 14.79 10.40
C LEU A 186 2.32 13.95 9.42
N SER A 187 2.32 14.29 8.13
CA SER A 187 3.15 13.62 7.11
C SER A 187 4.64 13.75 7.39
N THR A 188 5.12 14.88 7.93
CA THR A 188 6.53 15.04 8.32
C THR A 188 6.94 14.15 9.50
N LEU A 189 6.01 13.77 10.38
CA LEU A 189 6.26 12.84 11.50
C LEU A 189 6.00 11.39 11.10
N ALA A 190 5.05 11.14 10.19
CA ALA A 190 4.93 9.85 9.49
C ALA A 190 6.13 9.57 8.57
N SER A 191 7.03 10.55 8.37
CA SER A 191 8.34 10.35 7.74
C SER A 191 9.42 9.93 8.75
N GLU A 192 9.21 10.14 10.05
CA GLU A 192 10.09 9.67 11.13
C GLU A 192 9.69 8.27 11.61
N ASP A 193 8.39 7.95 11.58
CA ASP A 193 7.88 6.59 11.74
C ASP A 193 7.45 6.06 10.38
N TYR A 194 8.38 5.44 9.64
CA TYR A 194 7.98 4.50 8.60
C TYR A 194 6.99 3.50 9.24
N THR A 195 5.71 3.58 8.87
CA THR A 195 4.98 2.33 8.66
C THR A 195 5.75 1.65 7.54
N SER A 196 6.66 0.75 7.90
CA SER A 196 7.53 0.04 6.97
C SER A 196 6.66 -0.65 5.92
N ALA A 197 6.50 0.02 4.77
CA ALA A 197 5.94 -0.60 3.58
C ALA A 197 7.06 -1.47 3.01
N GLY A 198 7.11 -2.72 3.46
CA GLY A 198 8.23 -3.63 3.22
C GLY A 198 9.15 -3.75 4.43
N GLY A 199 10.30 -4.38 4.21
CA GLY A 199 11.19 -4.84 5.27
C GLY A 199 11.46 -6.33 5.09
N ILE A 200 12.39 -6.84 5.89
CA ILE A 200 12.84 -8.23 5.76
C ILE A 200 11.68 -9.18 6.00
N ASP A 201 10.80 -8.90 6.97
CA ASP A 201 9.62 -9.72 7.26
C ASP A 201 8.66 -9.80 6.07
N SER A 202 8.39 -8.69 5.38
CA SER A 202 7.52 -8.69 4.20
C SER A 202 8.15 -9.45 3.03
N VAL A 203 9.46 -9.31 2.82
CA VAL A 203 10.19 -10.05 1.78
C VAL A 203 10.18 -11.55 2.11
N VAL A 204 10.39 -11.92 3.37
CA VAL A 204 10.29 -13.29 3.85
C VAL A 204 8.89 -13.84 3.57
N GLU A 205 7.82 -13.17 4.00
CA GLU A 205 6.44 -13.60 3.72
C GLU A 205 6.17 -13.85 2.23
N ILE A 206 6.64 -12.95 1.34
CA ILE A 206 6.51 -13.11 -0.11
C ILE A 206 7.33 -14.31 -0.60
N LEU A 207 8.59 -14.43 -0.20
CA LEU A 207 9.49 -15.50 -0.64
C LEU A 207 9.03 -16.88 -0.17
N ASN A 208 8.26 -16.95 0.91
CA ASN A 208 7.70 -18.21 1.40
C ASN A 208 6.49 -18.71 0.58
N LEU A 209 5.88 -17.83 -0.22
CA LEU A 209 4.72 -18.16 -1.06
C LEU A 209 5.09 -18.45 -2.51
N VAL A 210 6.27 -18.04 -2.95
CA VAL A 210 6.76 -18.35 -4.30
C VAL A 210 7.31 -19.78 -4.37
N ASP A 211 7.51 -20.29 -5.59
CA ASP A 211 8.17 -21.58 -5.77
C ASP A 211 9.66 -21.52 -5.40
N ARG A 212 10.22 -22.65 -4.95
CA ARG A 212 11.61 -22.76 -4.47
C ARG A 212 12.65 -22.36 -5.54
N GLY A 213 12.32 -22.51 -6.83
CA GLY A 213 13.21 -22.09 -7.91
C GLY A 213 13.34 -20.57 -7.99
N THR A 214 12.21 -19.87 -7.93
CA THR A 214 12.15 -18.41 -7.86
C THR A 214 12.80 -17.88 -6.58
N GLU A 215 12.47 -18.48 -5.43
CA GLU A 215 13.08 -18.15 -4.14
C GLU A 215 14.61 -18.22 -4.19
N LYS A 216 15.16 -19.35 -4.63
CA LYS A 216 16.59 -19.58 -4.72
C LYS A 216 17.27 -18.56 -5.65
N THR A 217 16.66 -18.28 -6.80
CA THR A 217 17.21 -17.31 -7.75
C THR A 217 17.29 -15.90 -7.15
N ILE A 218 16.26 -15.49 -6.40
CA ILE A 218 16.21 -14.19 -5.75
C ILE A 218 17.25 -14.12 -4.61
N ILE A 219 17.35 -15.16 -3.79
CA ILE A 219 18.30 -15.22 -2.68
C ILE A 219 19.75 -15.25 -3.19
N GLU A 220 20.07 -16.02 -4.24
CA GLU A 220 21.41 -16.05 -4.84
C GLU A 220 21.80 -14.67 -5.41
N ALA A 221 20.87 -13.98 -6.07
CA ALA A 221 21.10 -12.61 -6.54
C ALA A 221 21.32 -11.64 -5.37
N LEU A 222 20.58 -11.78 -4.28
CA LEU A 222 20.77 -10.99 -3.07
C LEU A 222 22.11 -11.29 -2.39
N GLU A 223 22.58 -12.54 -2.39
CA GLU A 223 23.90 -12.89 -1.84
C GLU A 223 25.06 -12.26 -2.61
N GLU A 224 24.91 -12.07 -3.93
CA GLU A 224 25.91 -11.39 -4.75
C GLU A 224 25.94 -9.88 -4.53
N GLU A 225 24.78 -9.24 -4.35
CA GLU A 225 24.66 -7.79 -4.16
C GLU A 225 24.87 -7.36 -2.70
N ASP A 226 24.25 -8.06 -1.75
CA ASP A 226 24.25 -7.75 -0.31
C ASP A 226 24.21 -9.05 0.54
N PRO A 227 25.38 -9.61 0.88
CA PRO A 227 25.48 -10.83 1.69
C PRO A 227 24.85 -10.72 3.08
N GLU A 228 24.88 -9.53 3.70
CA GLU A 228 24.33 -9.33 5.05
C GLU A 228 22.80 -9.38 5.02
N LEU A 229 22.18 -8.72 4.03
CA LEU A 229 20.73 -8.74 3.83
C LEU A 229 20.22 -10.14 3.49
N ALA A 230 20.92 -10.85 2.59
CA ALA A 230 20.55 -12.22 2.22
C ALA A 230 20.58 -13.17 3.43
N GLU A 231 21.61 -13.05 4.28
CA GLU A 231 21.71 -13.80 5.52
C GLU A 231 20.60 -13.46 6.51
N GLU A 232 20.21 -12.18 6.61
CA GLU A 232 19.14 -11.74 7.50
C GLU A 232 17.74 -12.21 7.03
N ILE A 233 17.53 -12.29 5.71
CA ILE A 233 16.33 -12.91 5.12
C ILE A 233 16.33 -14.41 5.40
N LYS A 234 17.44 -15.11 5.12
CA LYS A 234 17.56 -16.56 5.34
C LYS A 234 17.28 -16.96 6.79
N LYS A 235 17.82 -16.23 7.77
CA LYS A 235 17.58 -16.48 9.19
C LYS A 235 16.11 -16.41 9.60
N ARG A 236 15.32 -15.61 8.88
CA ARG A 236 13.89 -15.45 9.13
C ARG A 236 13.03 -16.42 8.31
N MET A 237 13.60 -17.12 7.33
CA MET A 237 12.91 -18.16 6.58
C MET A 237 13.00 -19.49 7.33
N PHE A 238 11.84 -20.10 7.60
CA PHE A 238 11.81 -21.49 8.08
C PHE A 238 11.91 -22.43 6.88
N VAL A 239 13.03 -23.15 6.78
CA VAL A 239 13.26 -24.19 5.76
C VAL A 239 12.86 -25.57 6.30
N PHE A 240 12.70 -26.56 5.42
CA PHE A 240 12.26 -27.90 5.85
C PHE A 240 13.27 -28.56 6.81
N GLU A 241 14.55 -28.29 6.62
CA GLU A 241 15.65 -28.78 7.43
C GLU A 241 15.56 -28.27 8.89
N ASP A 242 14.96 -27.10 9.12
CA ASP A 242 14.77 -26.51 10.45
C ASP A 242 13.76 -27.28 11.32
N ILE A 243 13.09 -28.30 10.76
CA ILE A 243 12.19 -29.17 11.52
C ILE A 243 12.88 -29.86 12.72
N VAL A 244 14.22 -29.97 12.70
CA VAL A 244 15.01 -30.47 13.83
C VAL A 244 14.94 -29.55 15.06
N LEU A 245 14.72 -28.26 14.85
CA LEU A 245 14.60 -27.25 15.91
C LEU A 245 13.24 -27.32 16.62
N LEU A 246 12.25 -27.99 16.02
CA LEU A 246 10.94 -28.16 16.64
C LEU A 246 11.00 -29.16 17.80
N ASP A 247 10.22 -28.87 18.84
CA ASP A 247 10.04 -29.80 19.94
C ASP A 247 9.25 -31.04 19.49
N ASP A 248 9.39 -32.13 20.23
CA ASP A 248 8.79 -33.42 19.86
C ASP A 248 7.25 -33.33 19.80
N ARG A 249 6.63 -32.41 20.57
CA ARG A 249 5.18 -32.17 20.54
C ARG A 249 4.74 -31.46 19.27
N ALA A 250 5.46 -30.43 18.82
CA ALA A 250 5.16 -29.73 17.56
C ALA A 250 5.25 -30.70 16.39
N ILE A 251 6.29 -31.54 16.33
CA ILE A 251 6.42 -32.53 15.25
C ILE A 251 5.24 -33.50 15.24
N GLN A 252 4.81 -33.99 16.40
CA GLN A 252 3.63 -34.87 16.48
C GLN A 252 2.34 -34.19 16.03
N LYS A 253 2.21 -32.86 16.18
CA LYS A 253 1.07 -32.10 15.63
C LYS A 253 1.17 -32.01 14.11
N VAL A 254 2.34 -31.64 13.58
CA VAL A 254 2.60 -31.54 12.14
C VAL A 254 2.32 -32.87 11.46
N LEU A 255 2.82 -33.99 12.01
CA LEU A 255 2.61 -35.33 11.46
C LEU A 255 1.15 -35.79 11.40
N ARG A 256 0.22 -35.13 12.10
CA ARG A 256 -1.22 -35.41 12.00
C ARG A 256 -1.90 -34.71 10.82
N GLU A 257 -1.33 -33.60 10.36
CA GLU A 257 -1.86 -32.77 9.28
C GLU A 257 -1.20 -33.09 7.93
N VAL A 258 -0.10 -33.85 7.93
CA VAL A 258 0.66 -34.21 6.72
C VAL A 258 0.26 -35.59 6.19
N ASP A 259 -0.01 -35.68 4.88
CA ASP A 259 -0.24 -36.94 4.19
C ASP A 259 1.04 -37.79 4.10
N ASN A 260 0.93 -39.10 4.40
CA ASN A 260 2.07 -40.03 4.36
C ASN A 260 2.79 -40.05 3.00
N SER A 261 2.07 -39.87 1.89
CA SER A 261 2.68 -39.84 0.55
C SER A 261 3.56 -38.62 0.35
N ASP A 262 3.15 -37.45 0.85
CA ASP A 262 3.95 -36.23 0.75
C ASP A 262 5.11 -36.26 1.77
N LEU A 263 4.90 -36.83 2.96
CA LEU A 263 5.97 -37.08 3.92
C LEU A 263 7.05 -38.02 3.36
N ALA A 264 6.66 -39.11 2.69
CA ALA A 264 7.59 -40.06 2.07
C ALA A 264 8.46 -39.39 1.00
N LYS A 265 7.87 -38.52 0.16
CA LYS A 265 8.62 -37.75 -0.85
C LYS A 265 9.57 -36.76 -0.19
N ALA A 266 9.09 -36.01 0.79
CA ALA A 266 9.88 -34.96 1.45
C ALA A 266 11.13 -35.50 2.15
N LEU A 267 11.05 -36.73 2.70
CA LEU A 267 12.17 -37.37 3.42
C LEU A 267 13.21 -38.03 2.52
N LYS A 268 13.04 -38.09 1.20
CA LYS A 268 13.97 -38.82 0.31
C LYS A 268 15.33 -38.15 0.15
N SER A 269 15.40 -36.82 0.25
CA SER A 269 16.60 -36.02 -0.03
C SER A 269 17.01 -35.13 1.15
N VAL A 270 16.81 -35.63 2.37
CA VAL A 270 17.14 -34.89 3.59
C VAL A 270 18.16 -35.65 4.43
N ASP A 271 18.84 -34.92 5.29
CA ASP A 271 19.85 -35.48 6.17
C ASP A 271 19.26 -36.51 7.14
N THR A 272 20.11 -37.45 7.56
CA THR A 272 19.71 -38.54 8.47
C THR A 272 19.14 -38.02 9.79
N GLU A 273 19.62 -36.88 10.27
CA GLU A 273 19.12 -36.25 11.49
C GLU A 273 17.64 -35.85 11.38
N VAL A 274 17.24 -35.24 10.25
CA VAL A 274 15.85 -34.87 9.97
C VAL A 274 14.97 -36.12 9.93
N GLN A 275 15.43 -37.18 9.25
CA GLN A 275 14.70 -38.45 9.18
C GLN A 275 14.52 -39.06 10.58
N GLU A 276 15.58 -39.12 11.38
CA GLU A 276 15.55 -39.67 12.73
C GLU A 276 14.60 -38.91 13.64
N LYS A 277 14.63 -37.57 13.59
CA LYS A 277 13.74 -36.70 14.35
C LYS A 277 12.26 -36.97 14.03
N ILE A 278 11.93 -37.19 12.75
CA ILE A 278 10.59 -37.54 12.31
C ILE A 278 10.20 -38.95 12.78
N PHE A 279 11.05 -39.95 12.53
CA PHE A 279 10.76 -41.34 12.91
C PHE A 279 10.63 -41.53 14.43
N LYS A 280 11.40 -40.79 15.23
CA LYS A 280 11.30 -40.79 16.70
C LYS A 280 9.92 -40.36 17.18
N ASN A 281 9.26 -39.48 16.44
CA ASN A 281 7.94 -38.93 16.77
C ASN A 281 6.78 -39.72 16.16
N MET A 282 7.05 -40.85 15.52
CA MET A 282 6.06 -41.75 14.96
C MET A 282 5.91 -43.03 15.80
N SER A 283 4.75 -43.67 15.69
CA SER A 283 4.60 -45.04 16.20
C SER A 283 5.46 -46.02 15.38
N LYS A 284 5.95 -47.11 15.99
CA LYS A 284 6.76 -48.14 15.30
C LYS A 284 6.11 -48.65 14.01
N ARG A 285 4.78 -48.83 14.02
CA ARG A 285 4.03 -49.27 12.83
C ARG A 285 4.05 -48.19 11.73
N ALA A 286 3.77 -46.94 12.08
CA ALA A 286 3.73 -45.84 11.10
C ALA A 286 5.13 -45.55 10.52
N ALA A 287 6.17 -45.60 11.34
CA ALA A 287 7.56 -45.46 10.88
C ALA A 287 7.97 -46.58 9.90
N ASN A 288 7.54 -47.82 10.14
CA ASN A 288 7.82 -48.93 9.22
C ASN A 288 7.09 -48.76 7.89
N LEU A 289 5.81 -48.37 7.92
CA LEU A 289 5.03 -48.10 6.71
C LEU A 289 5.66 -46.99 5.88
N LEU A 290 6.10 -45.90 6.53
CA LEU A 290 6.75 -44.78 5.85
C LEU A 290 8.07 -45.20 5.19
N ARG A 291 8.87 -46.07 5.84
CA ARG A 291 10.10 -46.62 5.23
C ARG A 291 9.79 -47.48 4.01
N GLU A 292 8.77 -48.35 4.12
CA GLU A 292 8.32 -49.18 2.99
C GLU A 292 7.85 -48.32 1.81
N ASP A 293 7.08 -47.26 2.07
CA ASP A 293 6.62 -46.31 1.05
C ASP A 293 7.79 -45.57 0.38
N MET A 294 8.76 -45.12 1.19
CA MET A 294 10.00 -44.53 0.67
C MET A 294 10.75 -45.52 -0.24
N ASP A 295 10.93 -46.78 0.19
CA ASP A 295 11.64 -47.78 -0.62
C ASP A 295 10.90 -48.12 -1.92
N PHE A 296 9.57 -48.18 -1.88
CA PHE A 296 8.73 -48.50 -3.03
C PHE A 296 8.67 -47.39 -4.08
N MET A 297 8.79 -46.13 -3.69
CA MET A 297 8.71 -44.97 -4.60
C MET A 297 9.81 -44.93 -5.68
N GLY A 298 10.97 -45.56 -5.45
CA GLY A 298 12.09 -45.53 -6.39
C GLY A 298 12.65 -44.11 -6.61
N PRO A 299 13.30 -43.84 -7.77
CA PRO A 299 13.83 -42.51 -8.10
C PRO A 299 12.70 -41.52 -8.40
N ILE A 300 12.70 -40.39 -7.69
CA ILE A 300 11.74 -39.31 -7.86
C ILE A 300 12.44 -38.04 -8.34
N ARG A 301 11.71 -37.11 -8.97
CA ARG A 301 12.30 -35.84 -9.42
C ARG A 301 12.53 -34.94 -8.23
N ILE A 302 13.64 -34.18 -8.26
CA ILE A 302 13.98 -33.21 -7.21
C ILE A 302 12.82 -32.24 -6.99
N LYS A 303 12.18 -31.76 -8.07
CA LYS A 303 11.00 -30.90 -7.98
C LYS A 303 9.86 -31.50 -7.16
N ASP A 304 9.58 -32.80 -7.30
CA ASP A 304 8.50 -33.45 -6.56
C ASP A 304 8.83 -33.56 -5.05
N VAL A 305 10.11 -33.62 -4.70
CA VAL A 305 10.60 -33.57 -3.31
C VAL A 305 10.43 -32.16 -2.75
N GLU A 306 10.86 -31.15 -3.49
CA GLU A 306 10.77 -29.74 -3.09
C GLU A 306 9.30 -29.31 -2.90
N ASP A 307 8.42 -29.68 -3.81
CA ASP A 307 6.98 -29.40 -3.71
C ASP A 307 6.38 -30.05 -2.46
N ALA A 308 6.81 -31.27 -2.11
CA ALA A 308 6.36 -31.96 -0.91
C ALA A 308 6.92 -31.32 0.38
N GLN A 309 8.19 -30.91 0.38
CA GLN A 309 8.81 -30.18 1.50
C GLN A 309 8.11 -28.84 1.73
N GLN A 310 7.82 -28.08 0.67
CA GLN A 310 7.13 -26.80 0.77
C GLN A 310 5.74 -26.93 1.36
N LYS A 311 4.98 -27.96 0.96
CA LYS A 311 3.67 -28.25 1.56
C LYS A 311 3.77 -28.46 3.07
N ILE A 312 4.79 -29.20 3.54
CA ILE A 312 4.98 -29.46 4.97
C ILE A 312 5.37 -28.17 5.70
N VAL A 313 6.28 -27.37 5.14
CA VAL A 313 6.64 -26.05 5.69
C VAL A 313 5.41 -25.13 5.82
N ASN A 314 4.52 -25.13 4.83
CA ASN A 314 3.27 -24.36 4.88
C ASN A 314 2.32 -24.84 6.00
N ILE A 315 2.27 -26.15 6.26
CA ILE A 315 1.49 -26.72 7.37
C ILE A 315 2.08 -26.30 8.71
N ILE A 316 3.41 -26.35 8.87
CA ILE A 316 4.12 -25.91 10.07
C ILE A 316 3.76 -24.45 10.37
N ARG A 317 3.84 -23.57 9.37
CA ARG A 317 3.50 -22.14 9.52
C ARG A 317 2.06 -21.92 9.92
N LYS A 318 1.12 -22.62 9.28
CA LYS A 318 -0.29 -22.52 9.64
C LYS A 318 -0.54 -22.90 11.10
N LEU A 319 0.20 -23.89 11.62
CA LEU A 319 0.15 -24.28 13.02
C LEU A 319 0.87 -23.28 13.94
N GLU A 320 1.91 -22.60 13.46
CA GLU A 320 2.60 -21.52 14.18
C GLU A 320 1.68 -20.29 14.32
N GLU A 321 1.04 -19.87 13.22
CA GLU A 321 0.07 -18.77 13.17
C GLU A 321 -1.15 -19.03 14.05
N SER A 322 -1.61 -20.28 14.18
CA SER A 322 -2.70 -20.65 15.09
C SER A 322 -2.25 -20.72 16.56
N GLY A 323 -0.97 -20.58 16.84
CA GLY A 323 -0.38 -20.75 18.17
C GLY A 323 -0.34 -22.21 18.64
N ASP A 324 -0.54 -23.17 17.72
CA ASP A 324 -0.48 -24.60 18.02
C ASP A 324 0.94 -25.12 18.19
N ILE A 325 1.90 -24.54 17.48
CA ILE A 325 3.31 -24.83 17.62
C ILE A 325 4.10 -23.54 17.84
N VAL A 326 5.26 -23.66 18.46
CA VAL A 326 6.22 -22.56 18.59
C VAL A 326 7.48 -22.97 17.84
N VAL A 327 7.92 -22.12 16.91
CA VAL A 327 9.13 -22.35 16.12
C VAL A 327 10.23 -21.49 16.72
N ALA A 328 11.24 -22.12 17.33
CA ALA A 328 12.41 -21.39 17.79
C ALA A 328 13.28 -21.03 16.57
N ARG A 329 13.36 -19.74 16.24
CA ARG A 329 14.23 -19.22 15.16
C ARG A 329 15.59 -18.87 15.75
N ALA A 330 16.67 -19.24 15.06
CA ALA A 330 18.03 -18.95 15.49
C ALA A 330 18.27 -17.42 15.46
N GLY A 331 18.13 -16.76 16.62
CA GLY A 331 18.30 -15.31 16.76
C GLY A 331 17.36 -14.65 17.78
N GLU A 332 16.29 -15.32 18.19
CA GLU A 332 15.47 -14.90 19.34
C GLU A 332 15.94 -15.63 20.61
N ASP A 333 16.97 -15.06 21.25
CA ASP A 333 17.41 -15.50 22.56
C ASP A 333 16.28 -15.33 23.61
N GLU A 334 16.00 -16.43 24.29
CA GLU A 334 15.63 -16.51 25.72
C GLU A 334 14.50 -15.59 26.23
N LEU A 335 13.25 -16.00 26.05
CA LEU A 335 12.24 -15.77 27.07
C LEU A 335 12.13 -17.02 27.95
N VAL A 336 13.03 -17.09 28.92
CA VAL A 336 12.92 -17.98 30.08
C VAL A 336 11.76 -17.48 30.94
N MET A 337 10.82 -18.37 31.26
CA MET A 337 9.90 -18.21 32.38
C MET A 337 10.26 -19.18 33.49
#